data_AF-A0A382T3Y1-F1
#
_entry.id   AF-A0A382T3Y1-F1
#
_cell.length_a   1.000
_cell.length_b   1.000
_cell.length_c   1.000
_cell.angle_alpha   90.00
_cell.angle_beta   90.00
_cell.angle_gamma   90.00
#
_symmetry.space_group_name_H-M   'P 1'
#
loop_
_entity.id
_entity.type
_entity.pdbx_description
1 polymer ?
#
loop_
_entity_poly.entity_id
_entity_poly.type
_entity_poly.pdbx_seq_one_letter_code
_entity_poly.pdbx_strand_id
1 'polypeptide(L)'
;IKLSTSGPDHYFGVYRHPEKEFSQSIDALVYEPSRIAEHNRADATFLAMGIPASLLHRDRPEAGIHINIDIGLMVSRNLCEITGLALSGYLASRLLLLEPRSDGEAVAQAEQVLTDAEKFCQKIETRFRETAPNLWDKTPESERGMLEQTIKSLREQWGIRFDELLSWICQNASDRHKTKIISPVQSYVLTLLPLCLLLVLREGRGFDSSLTIGLNMGKEADKTGILVGIWAGAIYGWQGIPELWRSGLVNGKEIRLRGEGLFSGRFPKEAKDIYEMELGLTTKEFEVGKKYFPKPSTKFTRPTP
;
A
#
# COMPACT_ATOMS: atom_id res chain seq x y z
N ILE A 1 -12.75 -11.86 -4.38
CA ILE A 1 -13.88 -12.79 -4.21
C ILE A 1 -13.45 -14.26 -4.37
N LYS A 2 -13.01 -14.76 -5.53
CA LYS A 2 -12.56 -16.18 -5.64
C LYS A 2 -11.49 -16.57 -4.60
N LEU A 3 -10.56 -15.67 -4.28
CA LEU A 3 -9.49 -15.90 -3.30
C LEU A 3 -9.97 -15.95 -1.83
N SER A 4 -11.18 -15.46 -1.49
CA SER A 4 -11.70 -15.57 -0.11
C SER A 4 -12.35 -16.91 0.18
N THR A 5 -12.42 -17.83 -0.80
CA THR A 5 -13.00 -19.15 -0.62
C THR A 5 -11.93 -20.25 -0.63
N SER A 6 -12.27 -21.41 -0.05
CA SER A 6 -11.51 -22.67 -0.19
C SER A 6 -10.07 -22.69 0.38
N GLY A 7 -9.86 -22.05 1.52
CA GLY A 7 -8.59 -22.11 2.27
C GLY A 7 -8.52 -23.24 3.31
N PRO A 8 -7.35 -23.44 3.94
CA PRO A 8 -7.23 -24.26 5.15
C PRO A 8 -8.15 -23.77 6.28
N ASP A 9 -8.47 -24.65 7.22
CA ASP A 9 -9.25 -24.27 8.42
C ASP A 9 -8.59 -23.10 9.15
N HIS A 10 -9.41 -22.15 9.60
CA HIS A 10 -9.00 -20.91 10.26
C HIS A 10 -8.28 -19.87 9.39
N TYR A 11 -8.16 -20.10 8.08
CA TYR A 11 -7.72 -19.09 7.11
C TYR A 11 -8.91 -18.39 6.46
N PHE A 12 -8.71 -17.14 6.03
CA PHE A 12 -9.68 -16.41 5.21
C PHE A 12 -9.45 -16.72 3.73
N GLY A 13 -9.96 -17.88 3.30
CA GLY A 13 -9.66 -18.41 1.96
C GLY A 13 -8.15 -18.61 1.78
N VAL A 14 -7.61 -18.12 0.67
CA VAL A 14 -6.17 -18.19 0.39
C VAL A 14 -5.39 -16.96 0.84
N TYR A 15 -6.05 -15.96 1.45
CA TYR A 15 -5.37 -14.80 2.02
C TYR A 15 -4.62 -15.20 3.29
N ARG A 16 -3.31 -14.93 3.31
CA ARG A 16 -2.42 -15.22 4.43
C ARG A 16 -2.31 -13.98 5.31
N HIS A 17 -2.63 -14.13 6.58
CA HIS A 17 -2.62 -13.06 7.58
C HIS A 17 -3.32 -11.76 7.14
N PRO A 18 -4.55 -11.81 6.57
CA PRO A 18 -5.23 -10.58 6.19
C PRO A 18 -5.60 -9.77 7.43
N GLU A 19 -5.54 -8.46 7.30
CA GLU A 19 -6.07 -7.55 8.29
C GLU A 19 -7.58 -7.73 8.45
N LYS A 20 -8.08 -7.37 9.63
CA LYS A 20 -9.51 -7.48 9.94
C LYS A 20 -10.33 -6.61 8.98
N GLU A 21 -9.92 -5.37 8.80
CA GLU A 21 -10.55 -4.38 7.93
C GLU A 21 -10.56 -4.84 6.47
N PHE A 22 -9.45 -5.43 5.99
CA PHE A 22 -9.38 -6.05 4.66
C PHE A 22 -10.41 -7.19 4.52
N SER A 23 -10.43 -8.12 5.49
CA SER A 23 -11.32 -9.28 5.46
C SER A 23 -12.79 -8.86 5.44
N GLN A 24 -13.16 -7.87 6.26
CA GLN A 24 -14.50 -7.29 6.30
C GLN A 24 -14.90 -6.65 4.97
N SER A 25 -14.01 -5.89 4.33
CA SER A 25 -14.28 -5.30 3.01
C SER A 25 -14.48 -6.37 1.94
N ILE A 26 -13.68 -7.45 1.96
CA ILE A 26 -13.84 -8.55 1.00
C ILE A 26 -15.15 -9.32 1.24
N ASP A 27 -15.51 -9.62 2.49
CA ASP A 27 -16.78 -10.28 2.82
C ASP A 27 -17.98 -9.46 2.35
N ALA A 28 -17.98 -8.15 2.61
CA ALA A 28 -19.03 -7.25 2.13
C ALA A 28 -19.20 -7.33 0.60
N LEU A 29 -18.10 -7.40 -0.16
CA LEU A 29 -18.13 -7.57 -1.61
C LEU A 29 -18.67 -8.92 -2.07
N VAL A 30 -18.53 -9.99 -1.26
CA VAL A 30 -19.09 -11.31 -1.60
C VAL A 30 -20.60 -11.33 -1.44
N TYR A 31 -21.11 -10.75 -0.35
CA TYR A 31 -22.53 -10.80 -0.02
C TYR A 31 -23.35 -9.73 -0.74
N GLU A 32 -22.81 -8.51 -0.91
CA GLU A 32 -23.54 -7.37 -1.51
C GLU A 32 -22.61 -6.51 -2.41
N PRO A 33 -22.27 -6.97 -3.63
CA PRO A 33 -21.27 -6.33 -4.50
C PRO A 33 -21.59 -4.88 -4.91
N SER A 34 -22.87 -4.49 -4.92
CA SER A 34 -23.33 -3.15 -5.30
C SER A 34 -23.41 -2.18 -4.13
N ARG A 35 -23.05 -2.60 -2.91
CA ARG A 35 -23.16 -1.77 -1.71
C ARG A 35 -21.92 -0.89 -1.54
N ILE A 36 -22.15 0.30 -0.99
CA ILE A 36 -21.06 1.20 -0.56
C ILE A 36 -20.19 0.46 0.46
N ALA A 37 -18.87 0.48 0.26
CA ALA A 37 -17.91 -0.13 1.17
C ALA A 37 -18.14 0.33 2.63
N GLU A 38 -18.11 -0.63 3.56
CA GLU A 38 -18.32 -0.34 4.98
C GLU A 38 -17.11 0.35 5.62
N HIS A 39 -15.91 -0.01 5.15
CA HIS A 39 -14.65 0.52 5.64
C HIS A 39 -14.57 2.05 5.49
N ASN A 40 -14.35 2.74 6.62
CA ASN A 40 -14.33 4.20 6.68
C ASN A 40 -13.17 4.75 7.50
N ARG A 41 -12.02 4.10 7.45
CA ARG A 41 -10.82 4.51 8.17
C ARG A 41 -9.71 4.81 7.18
N ALA A 42 -8.71 5.56 7.64
CA ALA A 42 -7.51 5.88 6.89
C ALA A 42 -6.30 5.14 7.50
N ASP A 43 -6.44 3.83 7.68
CA ASP A 43 -5.49 2.92 8.34
C ASP A 43 -4.54 2.22 7.37
N ALA A 44 -4.46 2.75 6.16
CA ALA A 44 -3.54 2.35 5.12
C ALA A 44 -3.68 0.91 4.63
N THR A 45 -4.81 0.25 4.91
CA THR A 45 -5.10 -1.13 4.56
C THR A 45 -4.97 -1.40 3.06
N PHE A 46 -5.32 -0.43 2.20
CA PHE A 46 -5.51 -0.67 0.77
C PHE A 46 -4.46 0.00 -0.14
N LEU A 47 -3.42 0.63 0.41
CA LEU A 47 -2.50 1.48 -0.36
C LEU A 47 -1.78 0.74 -1.48
N ALA A 48 -1.44 -0.52 -1.25
CA ALA A 48 -0.77 -1.35 -2.24
C ALA A 48 -1.69 -1.77 -3.42
N MET A 49 -3.01 -1.65 -3.28
CA MET A 49 -3.95 -2.09 -4.33
C MET A 49 -3.90 -1.18 -5.56
N GLY A 50 -3.48 0.07 -5.42
CA GLY A 50 -3.35 1.00 -6.54
C GLY A 50 -2.11 0.80 -7.40
N ILE A 51 -1.14 0.02 -6.92
CA ILE A 51 0.16 -0.16 -7.60
C ILE A 51 0.00 -0.80 -8.98
N PRO A 52 -0.69 -1.96 -9.15
CA PRO A 52 -0.73 -2.63 -10.45
C PRO A 52 -1.40 -1.77 -11.54
N ALA A 53 -2.50 -1.10 -11.21
CA ALA A 53 -3.21 -0.23 -12.14
C ALA A 53 -2.33 0.96 -12.58
N SER A 54 -1.64 1.60 -11.64
CA SER A 54 -0.75 2.71 -11.96
C SER A 54 0.50 2.30 -12.74
N LEU A 55 1.05 1.10 -12.51
CA LEU A 55 2.15 0.57 -13.31
C LEU A 55 1.74 0.25 -14.75
N LEU A 56 0.53 -0.32 -14.92
CA LEU A 56 -0.05 -0.60 -16.23
C LEU A 56 -0.32 0.70 -17.02
N HIS A 57 -0.73 1.77 -16.32
CA HIS A 57 -1.05 3.07 -16.90
C HIS A 57 0.03 4.14 -16.66
N ARG A 58 1.29 3.74 -16.47
CA ARG A 58 2.40 4.66 -16.13
C ARG A 58 2.56 5.85 -17.09
N ASP A 59 2.33 5.62 -18.38
CA ASP A 59 2.43 6.64 -19.44
C ASP A 59 1.17 7.52 -19.53
N ARG A 60 0.09 7.14 -18.84
CA ARG A 60 -1.22 7.81 -18.83
C ARG A 60 -1.74 7.92 -17.39
N PRO A 61 -1.08 8.71 -16.54
CA PRO A 61 -1.39 8.80 -15.10
C PRO A 61 -2.84 9.17 -14.83
N GLU A 62 -3.46 10.02 -15.67
CA GLU A 62 -4.88 10.40 -15.56
C GLU A 62 -5.81 9.19 -15.73
N ALA A 63 -5.51 8.27 -16.65
CA ALA A 63 -6.27 7.03 -16.80
C ALA A 63 -6.12 6.13 -15.56
N GLY A 64 -4.92 6.14 -14.96
CA GLY A 64 -4.68 5.47 -13.68
C GLY A 64 -5.50 6.02 -12.52
N ILE A 65 -5.78 7.33 -12.48
CA ILE A 65 -6.63 7.94 -11.44
C ILE A 65 -8.03 7.30 -11.43
N HIS A 66 -8.66 7.20 -12.60
CA HIS A 66 -10.01 6.62 -12.72
C HIS A 66 -10.08 5.22 -12.13
N ILE A 67 -9.17 4.34 -12.58
CA ILE A 67 -9.15 2.94 -12.16
C ILE A 67 -8.86 2.84 -10.66
N ASN A 68 -7.93 3.64 -10.13
CA ASN A 68 -7.61 3.60 -8.70
C ASN A 68 -8.75 4.12 -7.82
N ILE A 69 -9.51 5.11 -8.28
CA ILE A 69 -10.70 5.56 -7.56
C ILE A 69 -11.76 4.47 -7.56
N ASP A 70 -11.99 3.81 -8.71
CA ASP A 70 -12.93 2.69 -8.77
C ASP A 70 -12.51 1.54 -7.84
N ILE A 71 -11.22 1.16 -7.86
CA ILE A 71 -10.66 0.16 -6.93
C ILE A 71 -10.88 0.61 -5.47
N GLY A 72 -10.57 1.86 -5.15
CA GLY A 72 -10.73 2.41 -3.80
C GLY A 72 -12.18 2.38 -3.33
N LEU A 73 -13.12 2.78 -4.18
CA LEU A 73 -14.55 2.79 -3.88
C LEU A 73 -15.15 1.39 -3.68
N MET A 74 -14.51 0.34 -4.22
CA MET A 74 -14.89 -1.04 -3.95
C MET A 74 -14.57 -1.47 -2.52
N VAL A 75 -13.54 -0.89 -1.88
CA VAL A 75 -12.99 -1.40 -0.61
C VAL A 75 -13.03 -0.42 0.54
N SER A 76 -13.23 0.88 0.26
CA SER A 76 -13.29 1.94 1.25
C SER A 76 -14.24 3.05 0.81
N ARG A 77 -14.82 3.76 1.77
CA ARG A 77 -15.53 5.04 1.56
C ARG A 77 -14.80 6.22 2.19
N ASN A 78 -13.64 6.00 2.80
CA ASN A 78 -12.83 7.05 3.39
C ASN A 78 -12.02 7.77 2.30
N LEU A 79 -12.19 9.10 2.18
CA LEU A 79 -11.51 9.90 1.17
C LEU A 79 -9.98 9.80 1.27
N CYS A 80 -9.43 9.90 2.48
CA CYS A 80 -7.99 9.89 2.69
C CYS A 80 -7.36 8.53 2.30
N GLU A 81 -8.02 7.42 2.63
CA GLU A 81 -7.60 6.07 2.22
C GLU A 81 -7.57 5.91 0.70
N ILE A 82 -8.60 6.37 0.00
CA ILE A 82 -8.71 6.27 -1.46
C ILE A 82 -7.68 7.17 -2.14
N THR A 83 -7.49 8.39 -1.65
CA THR A 83 -6.43 9.29 -2.13
C THR A 83 -5.05 8.67 -1.89
N GLY A 84 -4.84 8.05 -0.72
CA GLY A 84 -3.60 7.33 -0.40
C GLY A 84 -3.31 6.15 -1.31
N LEU A 85 -4.33 5.35 -1.64
CA LEU A 85 -4.24 4.24 -2.59
C LEU A 85 -3.83 4.72 -3.99
N ALA A 86 -4.53 5.71 -4.54
CA ALA A 86 -4.23 6.25 -5.86
C ALA A 86 -2.85 6.91 -5.90
N LEU A 87 -2.50 7.68 -4.86
CA LEU A 87 -1.19 8.33 -4.76
C LEU A 87 -0.06 7.29 -4.65
N SER A 88 -0.25 6.22 -3.90
CA SER A 88 0.76 5.16 -3.76
C SER A 88 1.14 4.54 -5.09
N GLY A 89 0.13 4.26 -5.93
CA GLY A 89 0.34 3.75 -7.28
C GLY A 89 1.02 4.77 -8.20
N TYR A 90 0.58 6.04 -8.13
CA TYR A 90 1.21 7.11 -8.89
C TYR A 90 2.68 7.29 -8.53
N LEU A 91 3.01 7.29 -7.24
CA LEU A 91 4.39 7.36 -6.77
C LEU A 91 5.19 6.19 -7.32
N ALA A 92 4.70 4.96 -7.25
CA ALA A 92 5.41 3.81 -7.83
C ALA A 92 5.70 3.99 -9.33
N SER A 93 4.77 4.54 -10.12
CA SER A 93 5.00 4.77 -11.55
C SER A 93 5.96 5.93 -11.84
N ARG A 94 6.00 6.96 -10.99
CA ARG A 94 6.93 8.08 -11.12
C ARG A 94 8.34 7.74 -10.65
N LEU A 95 8.45 6.98 -9.57
CA LEU A 95 9.74 6.58 -9.02
C LEU A 95 10.52 5.66 -9.98
N LEU A 96 9.83 4.93 -10.87
CA LEU A 96 10.46 4.17 -11.97
C LEU A 96 11.25 5.03 -12.96
N LEU A 97 10.95 6.33 -13.04
CA LEU A 97 11.59 7.25 -13.98
C LEU A 97 12.81 7.96 -13.37
N LEU A 98 13.15 7.64 -12.12
CA LEU A 98 14.26 8.27 -11.42
C LEU A 98 15.56 7.51 -11.68
N GLU A 99 16.63 8.24 -11.88
CA GLU A 99 17.97 7.67 -11.94
C GLU A 99 18.60 7.58 -10.52
N PRO A 100 19.33 6.50 -10.19
CA PRO A 100 20.07 6.37 -8.92
C PRO A 100 21.14 7.46 -8.76
N ARG A 101 21.25 8.04 -7.56
CA ARG A 101 21.73 9.43 -7.38
C ARG A 101 23.16 9.59 -6.83
N SER A 102 23.72 10.78 -7.11
CA SER A 102 24.70 11.49 -6.26
C SER A 102 24.01 12.39 -5.21
N ASP A 103 24.69 12.76 -4.11
CA ASP A 103 24.03 13.43 -2.96
C ASP A 103 23.35 14.79 -3.28
N GLY A 104 23.86 15.58 -4.23
CA GLY A 104 23.30 16.89 -4.58
C GLY A 104 22.00 16.83 -5.42
N GLU A 105 21.89 15.83 -6.29
CA GLU A 105 20.70 15.58 -7.13
C GLU A 105 19.53 15.04 -6.30
N ALA A 106 19.84 14.51 -5.10
CA ALA A 106 18.85 13.89 -4.24
C ALA A 106 17.82 14.87 -3.69
N VAL A 107 18.25 16.05 -3.28
CA VAL A 107 17.35 17.05 -2.70
C VAL A 107 16.40 17.59 -3.78
N ALA A 108 16.92 17.97 -4.94
CA ALA A 108 16.10 18.51 -6.04
C ALA A 108 15.08 17.50 -6.56
N GLN A 109 15.47 16.23 -6.71
CA GLN A 109 14.54 15.21 -7.18
C GLN A 109 13.51 14.84 -6.09
N ALA A 110 13.84 14.87 -4.80
CA ALA A 110 12.85 14.72 -3.73
C ALA A 110 11.82 15.87 -3.73
N GLU A 111 12.29 17.10 -3.86
CA GLU A 111 11.45 18.30 -3.97
C GLU A 111 10.44 18.18 -5.13
N GLN A 112 10.92 17.72 -6.29
CA GLN A 112 10.07 17.51 -7.46
C GLN A 112 9.02 16.41 -7.21
N VAL A 113 9.42 15.27 -6.64
CA VAL A 113 8.50 14.17 -6.33
C VAL A 113 7.39 14.62 -5.37
N LEU A 114 7.75 15.34 -4.30
CA LEU A 114 6.77 15.83 -3.32
C LEU A 114 5.84 16.89 -3.92
N THR A 115 6.36 17.77 -4.77
CA THR A 115 5.57 18.77 -5.49
C THR A 115 4.58 18.14 -6.45
N ASP A 116 5.00 17.10 -7.17
CA ASP A 116 4.11 16.39 -8.08
C ASP A 116 3.08 15.55 -7.33
N ALA A 117 3.45 14.96 -6.20
CA ALA A 117 2.54 14.23 -5.32
C ALA A 117 1.44 15.15 -4.75
N GLU A 118 1.80 16.35 -4.28
CA GLU A 118 0.84 17.38 -3.83
C GLU A 118 -0.20 17.69 -4.91
N LYS A 119 0.25 18.04 -6.13
CA LYS A 119 -0.64 18.32 -7.26
C LYS A 119 -1.51 17.11 -7.64
N PHE A 120 -0.96 15.91 -7.50
CA PHE A 120 -1.68 14.69 -7.86
C PHE A 120 -2.79 14.38 -6.84
N CYS A 121 -2.59 14.64 -5.54
CA CYS A 121 -3.66 14.54 -4.55
C CYS A 121 -4.89 15.39 -4.92
N GLN A 122 -4.68 16.63 -5.35
CA GLN A 122 -5.77 17.51 -5.79
C GLN A 122 -6.56 16.90 -6.97
N LYS A 123 -5.85 16.36 -7.97
CA LYS A 123 -6.47 15.69 -9.12
C LYS A 123 -7.30 14.47 -8.72
N ILE A 124 -6.78 13.67 -7.79
CA ILE A 124 -7.51 12.50 -7.27
C ILE A 124 -8.80 12.96 -6.59
N GLU A 125 -8.76 13.97 -5.73
CA GLU A 125 -9.95 14.44 -5.02
C GLU A 125 -10.97 15.13 -5.96
N THR A 126 -10.49 15.87 -6.96
CA THR A 126 -11.38 16.40 -8.03
C THR A 126 -12.10 15.25 -8.73
N ARG A 127 -11.38 14.20 -9.13
CA ARG A 127 -12.00 13.05 -9.78
C ARG A 127 -12.92 12.28 -8.84
N PHE A 128 -12.54 12.12 -7.57
CA PHE A 128 -13.38 11.46 -6.57
C PHE A 128 -14.72 12.18 -6.41
N ARG A 129 -14.71 13.52 -6.38
CA ARG A 129 -15.93 14.34 -6.33
C ARG A 129 -16.85 14.07 -7.53
N GLU A 130 -16.27 13.92 -8.72
CA GLU A 130 -17.03 13.63 -9.94
C GLU A 130 -17.59 12.21 -9.96
N THR A 131 -16.80 11.22 -9.53
CA THR A 131 -17.18 9.80 -9.54
C THR A 131 -18.15 9.43 -8.42
N ALA A 132 -18.00 10.03 -7.23
CA ALA A 132 -18.77 9.71 -6.04
C ALA A 132 -19.28 10.97 -5.31
N PRO A 133 -20.11 11.81 -5.95
CA PRO A 133 -20.59 13.08 -5.37
C PRO A 133 -21.31 12.87 -4.04
N ASN A 134 -22.09 11.79 -3.91
CA ASN A 134 -22.80 11.45 -2.68
C ASN A 134 -21.87 11.17 -1.48
N LEU A 135 -20.67 10.64 -1.72
CA LEU A 135 -19.67 10.43 -0.68
C LEU A 135 -18.90 11.72 -0.40
N TRP A 136 -18.58 12.47 -1.45
CA TRP A 136 -17.93 13.77 -1.32
C TRP A 136 -18.75 14.75 -0.45
N ASP A 137 -20.05 14.84 -0.69
CA ASP A 137 -20.96 15.72 0.05
C ASP A 137 -21.09 15.32 1.52
N LYS A 138 -20.93 14.02 1.83
CA LYS A 138 -20.90 13.51 3.20
C LYS A 138 -19.53 13.61 3.87
N THR A 139 -18.48 13.85 3.09
CA THR A 139 -17.11 13.97 3.61
C THR A 139 -16.93 15.36 4.24
N PRO A 140 -16.57 15.45 5.54
CA PRO A 140 -16.37 16.74 6.21
C PRO A 140 -15.34 17.60 5.49
N GLU A 141 -15.55 18.92 5.46
CA GLU A 141 -14.60 19.84 4.81
C GLU A 141 -13.19 19.76 5.39
N SER A 142 -13.07 19.52 6.69
CA SER A 142 -11.80 19.31 7.38
C SER A 142 -11.02 18.08 6.89
N GLU A 143 -11.70 17.11 6.26
CA GLU A 143 -11.10 15.88 5.72
C GLU A 143 -10.66 16.01 4.26
N ARG A 144 -11.13 17.05 3.55
CA ARG A 144 -10.77 17.33 2.17
C ARG A 144 -9.35 17.91 2.10
N GLY A 145 -8.52 17.41 1.19
CA GLY A 145 -7.14 17.83 1.03
C GLY A 145 -6.21 17.45 2.18
N MET A 146 -6.61 16.56 3.11
CA MET A 146 -5.75 16.18 4.25
C MET A 146 -4.40 15.61 3.82
N LEU A 147 -4.40 14.73 2.81
CA LEU A 147 -3.16 14.12 2.31
C LEU A 147 -2.33 15.12 1.51
N GLU A 148 -2.95 15.92 0.64
CA GLU A 148 -2.28 17.02 -0.07
C GLU A 148 -1.51 17.92 0.90
N GLN A 149 -2.20 18.42 1.93
CA GLN A 149 -1.59 19.30 2.92
C GLN A 149 -0.48 18.60 3.71
N THR A 150 -0.63 17.30 3.99
CA THR A 150 0.42 16.50 4.66
C THR A 150 1.67 16.39 3.78
N ILE A 151 1.53 16.13 2.48
CA ILE A 151 2.66 16.07 1.55
C ILE A 151 3.31 17.45 1.38
N LYS A 152 2.50 18.50 1.25
CA LYS A 152 2.98 19.88 1.20
C LYS A 152 3.81 20.23 2.43
N SER A 153 3.29 19.99 3.63
CA SER A 153 3.99 20.31 4.86
C SER A 153 5.21 19.40 5.07
N LEU A 154 5.20 18.15 4.63
CA LEU A 154 6.39 17.30 4.62
C LEU A 154 7.51 17.91 3.77
N ARG A 155 7.18 18.43 2.58
CA ARG A 155 8.12 19.15 1.71
C ARG A 155 8.70 20.38 2.40
N GLU A 156 7.86 21.19 3.02
CA GLU A 156 8.27 22.40 3.75
C GLU A 156 9.18 22.09 4.95
N GLN A 157 8.99 20.93 5.59
CA GLN A 157 9.78 20.47 6.72
C GLN A 157 11.00 19.62 6.29
N TRP A 158 11.25 19.41 4.99
CA TRP A 158 12.21 18.42 4.50
C TRP A 158 13.65 18.62 5.00
N GLY A 159 14.02 19.85 5.36
CA GLY A 159 15.36 20.19 5.85
C GLY A 159 15.63 19.90 7.33
N ILE A 160 14.60 19.63 8.15
CA ILE A 160 14.79 19.41 9.60
C ILE A 160 15.37 18.02 9.88
N ARG A 161 15.80 17.75 11.11
CA ARG A 161 16.46 16.48 11.45
C ARG A 161 15.49 15.29 11.33
N PHE A 162 16.02 14.10 11.05
CA PHE A 162 15.20 12.89 10.86
C PHE A 162 14.28 12.58 12.05
N ASP A 163 14.82 12.63 13.28
CA ASP A 163 14.07 12.42 14.52
C ASP A 163 12.97 13.46 14.76
N GLU A 164 13.24 14.71 14.39
CA GLU A 164 12.26 15.80 14.43
C GLU A 164 11.16 15.58 13.38
N LEU A 165 11.51 15.13 12.17
CA LEU A 165 10.52 14.77 11.13
C LEU A 165 9.63 13.61 11.56
N LEU A 166 10.17 12.57 12.18
CA LEU A 166 9.35 11.46 12.69
C LEU A 166 8.34 11.93 13.74
N SER A 167 8.78 12.84 14.62
CA SER A 167 7.91 13.45 15.63
C SER A 167 6.84 14.33 14.98
N TRP A 168 7.22 15.11 13.96
CA TRP A 168 6.31 15.92 13.17
C TRP A 168 5.26 15.08 12.43
N ILE A 169 5.65 13.94 11.82
CA ILE A 169 4.71 13.02 11.15
C ILE A 169 3.61 12.57 12.12
N CYS A 170 4.00 12.19 13.34
CA CYS A 170 3.06 11.76 14.38
C CYS A 170 2.11 12.91 14.79
N GLN A 171 2.67 14.11 14.97
CA GLN A 171 1.91 15.28 15.36
C GLN A 171 0.91 15.70 14.27
N ASN A 172 1.36 15.85 13.02
CA ASN A 172 0.51 16.19 11.88
C ASN A 172 -0.64 15.19 11.71
N ALA A 173 -0.35 13.88 11.80
CA ALA A 173 -1.39 12.87 11.70
C ALA A 173 -2.35 12.90 12.90
N SER A 174 -1.84 13.15 14.12
CA SER A 174 -2.67 13.25 15.32
C SER A 174 -3.68 14.39 15.25
N ASP A 175 -3.22 15.56 14.80
CA ASP A 175 -4.04 16.76 14.69
C ASP A 175 -5.17 16.58 13.67
N ARG A 176 -4.88 15.86 12.58
CA ARG A 176 -5.83 15.61 11.49
C ARG A 176 -6.82 14.47 11.81
N HIS A 177 -6.34 13.36 12.35
CA HIS A 177 -7.21 12.23 12.72
C HIS A 177 -7.95 12.41 14.05
N LYS A 178 -7.66 13.50 14.79
CA LYS A 178 -8.20 13.76 16.14
C LYS A 178 -7.99 12.58 17.10
N THR A 179 -6.93 11.81 16.86
CA THR A 179 -6.56 10.60 17.61
C THR A 179 -5.07 10.68 17.88
N LYS A 180 -4.64 10.42 19.11
CA LYS A 180 -3.23 10.48 19.46
C LYS A 180 -2.45 9.37 18.77
N ILE A 181 -1.56 9.77 17.87
CA ILE A 181 -0.59 8.91 17.19
C ILE A 181 0.77 9.13 17.86
N ILE A 182 1.34 8.06 18.39
CA ILE A 182 2.58 8.09 19.16
C ILE A 182 3.78 7.56 18.37
N SER A 183 3.55 7.09 17.14
CA SER A 183 4.60 6.50 16.32
C SER A 183 4.22 6.47 14.84
N PRO A 184 5.18 6.73 13.93
CA PRO A 184 4.89 6.83 12.50
C PRO A 184 4.64 5.45 11.86
N VAL A 185 5.04 4.36 12.53
CA VAL A 185 4.79 2.97 12.14
C VAL A 185 3.52 2.38 12.77
N GLN A 186 2.57 3.22 13.20
CA GLN A 186 1.18 2.81 13.42
C GLN A 186 0.38 2.74 12.11
N SER A 187 1.01 3.12 10.99
CA SER A 187 0.55 2.90 9.63
C SER A 187 -0.84 3.44 9.29
N TYR A 188 -1.20 4.62 9.79
CA TYR A 188 -2.27 5.43 9.16
C TYR A 188 -1.78 6.03 7.85
N VAL A 189 -2.67 6.36 6.92
CA VAL A 189 -2.31 7.00 5.63
C VAL A 189 -1.41 8.22 5.83
N LEU A 190 -1.77 9.10 6.78
CA LEU A 190 -1.05 10.34 7.08
C LEU A 190 0.27 10.10 7.84
N THR A 191 0.59 8.86 8.19
CA THR A 191 1.88 8.48 8.80
C THR A 191 2.73 7.63 7.88
N LEU A 192 2.13 6.62 7.24
CA LEU A 192 2.83 5.62 6.44
C LEU A 192 3.39 6.23 5.16
N LEU A 193 2.59 7.00 4.42
CA LEU A 193 3.04 7.65 3.19
C LEU A 193 4.22 8.62 3.43
N PRO A 194 4.12 9.59 4.36
CA PRO A 194 5.25 10.49 4.61
C PRO A 194 6.47 9.76 5.17
N LEU A 195 6.28 8.74 6.01
CA LEU A 195 7.39 7.92 6.50
C LEU A 195 8.09 7.19 5.35
N CYS A 196 7.35 6.47 4.51
CA CYS A 196 7.92 5.71 3.40
C CYS A 196 8.61 6.64 2.38
N LEU A 197 8.06 7.83 2.11
CA LEU A 197 8.68 8.84 1.24
C LEU A 197 10.02 9.32 1.83
N LEU A 198 10.04 9.61 3.13
CA LEU A 198 11.25 9.99 3.84
C LEU A 198 12.32 8.90 3.76
N LEU A 199 11.93 7.64 3.98
CA LEU A 199 12.84 6.50 3.93
C LEU A 199 13.42 6.28 2.53
N VAL A 200 12.63 6.39 1.45
CA VAL A 200 13.13 6.09 0.10
C VAL A 200 13.79 7.28 -0.61
N LEU A 201 13.40 8.52 -0.29
CA LEU A 201 13.92 9.71 -0.98
C LEU A 201 15.05 10.42 -0.23
N ARG A 202 15.19 10.21 1.08
CA ARG A 202 16.14 10.94 1.92
C ARG A 202 17.09 10.06 2.72
N GLU A 203 16.57 9.10 3.48
CA GLU A 203 17.39 8.33 4.42
C GLU A 203 18.06 7.13 3.77
N GLY A 204 17.35 6.47 2.86
CA GLY A 204 17.84 5.36 2.06
C GLY A 204 19.03 5.73 1.17
N ARG A 205 19.96 4.79 1.04
CA ARG A 205 21.10 4.85 0.10
C ARG A 205 21.13 3.64 -0.86
N GLY A 206 20.04 2.88 -0.90
CA GLY A 206 19.90 1.64 -1.65
C GLY A 206 18.64 0.89 -1.21
N PHE A 207 18.21 -0.09 -1.99
CA PHE A 207 17.02 -0.89 -1.68
C PHE A 207 17.11 -1.53 -0.29
N ASP A 208 18.26 -2.11 0.02
CA ASP A 208 18.56 -2.80 1.26
C ASP A 208 18.50 -1.87 2.47
N SER A 209 19.17 -0.71 2.40
CA SER A 209 19.19 0.26 3.48
C SER A 209 17.80 0.85 3.74
N SER A 210 17.07 1.29 2.69
CA SER A 210 15.72 1.85 2.83
C SER A 210 14.79 0.85 3.51
N LEU A 211 14.78 -0.39 3.01
CA LEU A 211 13.89 -1.44 3.53
C LEU A 211 14.28 -1.84 4.95
N THR A 212 15.56 -2.00 5.24
CA THR A 212 16.05 -2.40 6.58
C THR A 212 15.74 -1.33 7.62
N ILE A 213 15.92 -0.04 7.31
CA ILE A 213 15.58 1.05 8.23
C ILE A 213 14.09 0.97 8.57
N GLY A 214 13.22 0.87 7.56
CA GLY A 214 11.76 0.80 7.77
C GLY A 214 11.33 -0.43 8.59
N LEU A 215 11.86 -1.62 8.28
CA LEU A 215 11.54 -2.85 9.00
C LEU A 215 12.00 -2.80 10.47
N ASN A 216 13.17 -2.22 10.74
CA ASN A 216 13.73 -2.11 12.09
C ASN A 216 12.94 -1.16 13.00
N MET A 217 12.04 -0.33 12.46
CA MET A 217 11.14 0.51 13.26
C MET A 217 10.02 -0.29 13.94
N GLY A 218 9.75 -1.52 13.50
CA GLY A 218 8.80 -2.45 14.13
C GLY A 218 7.32 -2.07 13.97
N LYS A 219 6.46 -2.65 14.82
CA LYS A 219 4.98 -2.52 14.78
C LYS A 219 4.39 -3.03 13.47
N GLU A 220 3.75 -2.17 12.68
CA GLU A 220 3.17 -2.45 11.36
C GLU A 220 4.28 -2.45 10.29
N ALA A 221 5.35 -3.20 10.56
CA ALA A 221 6.55 -3.25 9.74
C ALA A 221 6.29 -3.93 8.38
N ASP A 222 5.27 -4.77 8.28
CA ASP A 222 4.77 -5.35 7.03
C ASP A 222 4.27 -4.26 6.08
N LYS A 223 3.39 -3.34 6.52
CA LYS A 223 2.91 -2.21 5.71
C LYS A 223 4.04 -1.28 5.27
N THR A 224 4.92 -0.96 6.21
CA THR A 224 6.12 -0.15 5.93
C THR A 224 7.02 -0.85 4.91
N GLY A 225 7.28 -2.14 5.11
CA GLY A 225 8.10 -2.96 4.22
C GLY A 225 7.50 -3.11 2.82
N ILE A 226 6.18 -3.24 2.70
CA ILE A 226 5.47 -3.29 1.42
C ILE A 226 5.70 -1.99 0.64
N LEU A 227 5.36 -0.84 1.21
CA LEU A 227 5.48 0.43 0.48
C LEU A 227 6.92 0.84 0.22
N VAL A 228 7.82 0.70 1.21
CA VAL A 228 9.25 0.96 1.01
C VAL A 228 9.82 0.01 -0.05
N GLY A 229 9.45 -1.28 -0.02
CA GLY A 229 9.90 -2.26 -1.01
C GLY A 229 9.43 -1.93 -2.42
N ILE A 230 8.17 -1.51 -2.59
CA ILE A 230 7.64 -1.08 -3.89
C ILE A 230 8.40 0.13 -4.42
N TRP A 231 8.55 1.17 -3.59
CA TRP A 231 9.11 2.45 -4.02
C TRP A 231 10.63 2.41 -4.17
N ALA A 232 11.35 1.80 -3.23
CA ALA A 232 12.79 1.55 -3.38
C ALA A 232 13.05 0.60 -4.56
N GLY A 233 12.22 -0.42 -4.76
CA GLY A 233 12.30 -1.31 -5.92
C GLY A 233 12.10 -0.57 -7.25
N ALA A 234 11.23 0.44 -7.28
CA ALA A 234 11.05 1.30 -8.44
C ALA A 234 12.29 2.17 -8.72
N ILE A 235 12.91 2.74 -7.68
CA ILE A 235 14.10 3.61 -7.81
C ILE A 235 15.35 2.81 -8.20
N TYR A 236 15.62 1.70 -7.51
CA TYR A 236 16.89 0.96 -7.65
C TYR A 236 16.80 -0.21 -8.63
N GLY A 237 15.59 -0.56 -9.08
CA GLY A 237 15.34 -1.65 -10.01
C GLY A 237 15.64 -3.05 -9.47
N TRP A 238 15.40 -4.07 -10.30
CA TRP A 238 15.59 -5.47 -9.92
C TRP A 238 17.02 -5.80 -9.48
N GLN A 239 18.03 -5.19 -10.11
CA GLN A 239 19.43 -5.45 -9.76
C GLN A 239 19.85 -4.72 -8.47
N GLY A 240 19.11 -3.70 -8.04
CA GLY A 240 19.33 -3.04 -6.76
C GLY A 240 18.89 -3.88 -5.56
N ILE A 241 18.07 -4.91 -5.77
CA ILE A 241 17.64 -5.83 -4.70
C ILE A 241 18.77 -6.86 -4.43
N PRO A 242 19.20 -7.04 -3.18
CA PRO A 242 20.22 -8.03 -2.84
C PRO A 242 19.91 -9.43 -3.40
N GLU A 243 20.90 -10.10 -3.98
CA GLU A 243 20.72 -11.42 -4.63
C GLU A 243 20.12 -12.43 -3.65
N LEU A 244 20.63 -12.49 -2.42
CA LEU A 244 20.12 -13.40 -1.38
C LEU A 244 18.62 -13.19 -1.11
N TRP A 245 18.14 -11.95 -1.17
CA TRP A 245 16.74 -11.63 -0.98
C TRP A 245 15.89 -12.00 -2.19
N ARG A 246 16.39 -11.76 -3.41
CA ARG A 246 15.73 -12.18 -4.65
C ARG A 246 15.60 -13.70 -4.74
N SER A 247 16.67 -14.43 -4.44
CA SER A 247 16.69 -15.90 -4.46
C SER A 247 15.87 -16.51 -3.32
N GLY A 248 15.78 -15.82 -2.18
CA GLY A 248 15.02 -16.26 -1.01
C GLY A 248 13.52 -15.94 -1.08
N LEU A 249 13.09 -15.07 -2.00
CA LEU A 249 11.70 -14.66 -2.09
C LEU A 249 10.80 -15.81 -2.55
N VAL A 250 9.90 -16.22 -1.65
CA VAL A 250 8.88 -17.23 -1.97
C VAL A 250 8.08 -16.75 -3.17
N ASN A 251 7.97 -17.61 -4.18
CA ASN A 251 7.26 -17.33 -5.42
C ASN A 251 7.86 -16.19 -6.28
N GLY A 252 9.13 -15.83 -6.08
CA GLY A 252 9.79 -14.72 -6.77
C GLY A 252 9.72 -14.80 -8.31
N LYS A 253 9.73 -16.01 -8.88
CA LYS A 253 9.59 -16.22 -10.33
C LYS A 253 8.23 -15.72 -10.86
N GLU A 254 7.13 -16.07 -10.21
CA GLU A 254 5.78 -15.65 -10.62
C GLU A 254 5.57 -14.16 -10.38
N ILE A 255 6.09 -13.63 -9.26
CA ILE A 255 6.03 -12.19 -8.97
C ILE A 255 6.74 -11.40 -10.07
N ARG A 256 7.95 -11.80 -10.44
CA ARG A 256 8.73 -11.17 -11.52
C ARG A 256 7.98 -11.23 -12.85
N LEU A 257 7.49 -12.41 -13.22
CA LEU A 257 6.79 -12.64 -14.49
C LEU A 257 5.52 -11.77 -14.60
N ARG A 258 4.80 -11.58 -13.49
CA ARG A 258 3.66 -10.65 -13.42
C ARG A 258 4.07 -9.18 -13.50
N GLY A 259 5.18 -8.80 -12.86
CA GLY A 259 5.77 -7.46 -12.99
C GLY A 259 6.15 -7.14 -14.44
N GLU A 260 6.81 -8.07 -15.13
CA GLU A 260 7.13 -7.97 -16.57
C GLU A 260 5.86 -7.87 -17.42
N GLY A 261 4.80 -8.60 -17.05
CA GLY A 261 3.49 -8.51 -17.69
C GLY A 261 2.82 -7.15 -17.54
N LEU A 262 2.84 -6.56 -16.34
CA LEU A 262 2.37 -5.20 -16.09
C LEU A 262 3.17 -4.17 -16.90
N PHE A 263 4.50 -4.33 -16.95
CA PHE A 263 5.37 -3.42 -17.68
C PHE A 263 5.12 -3.48 -19.20
N SER A 264 4.97 -4.67 -19.76
CA SER A 264 4.74 -4.89 -21.20
C SER A 264 3.28 -4.68 -21.64
N GLY A 265 2.35 -4.58 -20.69
CA GLY A 265 0.91 -4.55 -20.96
C GLY A 265 0.36 -5.87 -21.51
N ARG A 266 1.11 -6.97 -21.39
CA ARG A 266 0.74 -8.29 -21.90
C ARG A 266 0.86 -9.31 -20.77
N PHE A 267 -0.25 -9.97 -20.44
CA PHE A 267 -0.21 -11.02 -19.44
C PHE A 267 0.53 -12.25 -19.99
N PRO A 268 1.56 -12.78 -19.31
CA PRO A 268 2.34 -13.90 -19.83
C PRO A 268 1.52 -15.19 -19.86
N LYS A 269 1.67 -15.99 -20.92
CA LYS A 269 0.88 -17.23 -21.10
C LYS A 269 1.28 -18.33 -20.11
N GLU A 270 2.52 -18.28 -19.65
CA GLU A 270 3.13 -19.24 -18.74
C GLU A 270 2.83 -18.92 -17.27
N ALA A 271 2.20 -17.77 -16.99
CA ALA A 271 1.82 -17.39 -15.64
C ALA A 271 0.82 -18.39 -15.07
N LYS A 272 1.04 -18.85 -13.83
CA LYS A 272 0.05 -19.71 -13.16
C LYS A 272 -1.23 -18.94 -12.90
N ASP A 273 -2.36 -19.65 -12.82
CA ASP A 273 -3.59 -19.08 -12.27
C ASP A 273 -3.32 -18.55 -10.86
N ILE A 274 -3.76 -17.32 -10.58
CA ILE A 274 -3.43 -16.65 -9.32
C ILE A 274 -4.04 -17.38 -8.12
N TYR A 275 -5.23 -17.96 -8.29
CA TYR A 275 -5.90 -18.67 -7.23
C TYR A 275 -5.21 -20.01 -6.95
N GLU A 276 -4.89 -20.80 -7.98
CA GLU A 276 -4.16 -22.07 -7.80
C GLU A 276 -2.78 -21.85 -7.16
N MET A 277 -2.09 -20.77 -7.57
CA MET A 277 -0.81 -20.38 -7.02
C MET A 277 -0.90 -20.02 -5.53
N GLU A 278 -1.80 -19.11 -5.15
CA GLU A 278 -1.98 -18.72 -3.74
C GLU A 278 -2.50 -19.88 -2.88
N LEU A 279 -3.42 -20.70 -3.40
CA LEU A 279 -3.91 -21.89 -2.69
C LEU A 279 -2.76 -22.86 -2.34
N GLY A 280 -1.87 -23.12 -3.31
CA GLY A 280 -0.71 -23.98 -3.08
C GLY A 280 0.27 -23.42 -2.05
N LEU A 281 0.52 -22.10 -2.09
CA LEU A 281 1.39 -21.42 -1.12
C LEU A 281 0.78 -21.43 0.29
N THR A 282 -0.50 -21.09 0.40
CA THR A 282 -1.25 -21.06 1.66
C THR A 282 -1.36 -22.45 2.29
N THR A 283 -1.61 -23.48 1.48
CA THR A 283 -1.63 -24.88 1.95
C THR A 283 -0.25 -25.29 2.47
N LYS A 284 0.83 -24.94 1.75
CA LYS A 284 2.20 -25.26 2.18
C LYS A 284 2.54 -24.57 3.51
N GLU A 285 2.19 -23.31 3.66
CA GLU A 285 2.40 -22.55 4.89
C GLU A 285 1.65 -23.19 6.06
N PHE A 286 0.38 -23.55 5.86
CA PHE A 286 -0.44 -24.25 6.85
C PHE A 286 0.18 -25.59 7.28
N GLU A 287 0.62 -26.44 6.33
CA GLU A 287 1.23 -27.73 6.65
C GLU A 287 2.56 -27.60 7.40
N VAL A 288 3.36 -26.57 7.09
CA VAL A 288 4.59 -26.27 7.85
C VAL A 288 4.23 -25.76 9.25
N GLY A 289 3.23 -24.88 9.35
CA GLY A 289 2.73 -24.31 10.60
C GLY A 289 2.16 -25.35 11.57
N LYS A 290 1.49 -26.40 11.07
CA LYS A 290 0.94 -27.50 11.91
C LYS A 290 1.96 -28.13 12.86
N LYS A 291 3.25 -28.09 12.53
CA LYS A 291 4.32 -28.61 13.39
C LYS A 291 4.56 -27.75 14.63
N TYR A 292 4.13 -26.50 14.59
CA TYR A 292 4.34 -25.49 15.64
C TYR A 292 3.05 -25.14 16.38
N PHE A 293 1.87 -25.45 15.83
CA PHE A 293 0.60 -25.32 16.53
C PHE A 293 0.27 -26.61 17.31
N PRO A 294 0.05 -26.55 18.63
CA PRO A 294 -0.43 -27.71 19.38
C PRO A 294 -1.79 -28.15 18.80
N LYS A 295 -2.01 -29.47 18.68
CA LYS A 295 -3.29 -30.03 18.23
C LYS A 295 -4.42 -29.39 19.04
N PRO A 296 -5.47 -28.84 18.42
CA PRO A 296 -6.54 -28.19 19.15
C PRO A 296 -7.22 -29.19 20.09
N SER A 297 -6.98 -29.02 21.39
CA SER A 297 -7.70 -29.72 22.44
C SER A 297 -9.03 -29.03 22.67
N THR A 298 -9.98 -29.21 21.75
CA THR A 298 -11.45 -29.21 21.93
C THR A 298 -12.12 -29.01 20.58
N LYS A 299 -13.16 -29.83 20.32
CA LYS A 299 -14.06 -29.67 19.18
C LYS A 299 -14.75 -28.31 19.31
N PHE A 300 -14.40 -27.37 18.46
CA PHE A 300 -15.14 -26.11 18.31
C PHE A 300 -16.49 -26.45 17.65
N THR A 301 -17.55 -26.50 18.43
CA THR A 301 -18.92 -26.54 17.90
C THR A 301 -19.30 -25.13 17.46
N ARG A 302 -19.52 -24.95 16.15
CA ARG A 302 -20.20 -23.76 15.61
C ARG A 302 -21.56 -23.61 16.33
N PRO A 303 -21.95 -22.41 16.78
CA PRO A 303 -23.34 -22.16 17.12
C PRO A 303 -24.14 -22.22 15.81
N THR A 304 -25.05 -23.18 15.70
CA THR A 304 -26.10 -23.21 14.68
C THR A 304 -27.13 -22.11 14.99
N PRO A 305 -27.87 -21.60 13.98
CA PRO A 305 -28.58 -20.33 14.02
C PRO A 305 -29.71 -20.24 15.04
#